data_AF-R6N486-F1
#
_entry.id   AF-R6N486-F1
#
_cell.length_a   1.000
_cell.length_b   1.000
_cell.length_c   1.000
_cell.angle_alpha   90.00
_cell.angle_beta   90.00
_cell.angle_gamma   90.00
#
_symmetry.space_group_name_H-M   'P 1'
#
loop_
_entity.id
_entity.type
_entity.pdbx_description
1 polymer ?
#
loop_
_entity_poly.entity_id
_entity_poly.type
_entity_poly.pdbx_seq_one_letter_code
_entity_poly.pdbx_strand_id
1 'polypeptide(L)'
;MKSITLPKTLTYIKGCAFWGCTSLESVVIPDGVSTIEEYAFTECYNLKSVTIPKSVTSIGDRLFFLLNSDITIYGYEGSYAQSYVNSYTDSNKLKFVAIDGKKVLKGDANGDGVVNVSDVTSMQLHIAGSKNDDGMPIIDESDKAVLEALDLNGDGQLTVLDVTELQMYIAAQN
;
A
#
# COMPACT_ATOMS: atom_id res chain seq x y z
N MET A 1 -20.48 11.98 -17.93
CA MET A 1 -20.30 10.58 -17.47
C MET A 1 -19.56 10.63 -16.13
N LYS A 2 -20.18 10.20 -15.03
CA LYS A 2 -19.64 10.38 -13.66
C LYS A 2 -18.67 9.29 -13.22
N SER A 3 -18.83 8.08 -13.76
CA SER A 3 -17.96 6.94 -13.50
C SER A 3 -17.79 6.13 -14.77
N ILE A 4 -16.68 5.41 -14.85
CA ILE A 4 -16.37 4.51 -15.96
C ILE A 4 -16.17 3.10 -15.43
N THR A 5 -16.70 2.11 -16.16
CA THR A 5 -16.40 0.70 -15.91
C THR A 5 -15.37 0.24 -16.93
N LEU A 6 -14.18 -0.10 -16.45
CA LEU A 6 -13.10 -0.60 -17.30
C LEU A 6 -13.19 -2.13 -17.43
N PRO A 7 -12.86 -2.71 -18.60
CA PRO A 7 -12.88 -4.16 -18.78
C PRO A 7 -11.87 -4.85 -17.88
N LYS A 8 -12.26 -5.98 -17.26
CA LYS A 8 -11.34 -6.78 -16.43
C LYS A 8 -10.14 -7.34 -17.20
N THR A 9 -10.23 -7.40 -18.52
CA THR A 9 -9.17 -7.90 -19.41
C THR A 9 -8.16 -6.80 -19.80
N LEU A 10 -8.32 -5.58 -19.30
CA LEU A 10 -7.43 -4.47 -19.63
C LEU A 10 -6.07 -4.65 -18.97
N THR A 11 -4.99 -4.58 -19.75
CA THR A 11 -3.61 -4.75 -19.26
C THR A 11 -2.81 -3.45 -19.21
N TYR A 12 -3.21 -2.42 -19.95
CA TYR A 12 -2.59 -1.10 -19.95
C TYR A 12 -3.63 0.01 -20.16
N ILE A 13 -3.35 1.19 -19.62
CA ILE A 13 -4.08 2.43 -19.90
C ILE A 13 -3.14 3.33 -20.69
N LYS A 14 -3.53 3.63 -21.93
CA LYS A 14 -2.71 4.44 -22.85
C LYS A 14 -2.64 5.91 -22.44
N GLY A 15 -1.59 6.57 -22.93
CA GLY A 15 -1.41 7.99 -22.74
C GLY A 15 -2.61 8.76 -23.27
N CYS A 16 -3.04 9.77 -22.51
CA CYS A 16 -4.22 10.59 -22.83
C CYS A 16 -5.57 9.84 -22.94
N ALA A 17 -5.68 8.57 -22.52
CA ALA A 17 -6.89 7.74 -22.74
C ALA A 17 -8.19 8.36 -22.20
N PHE A 18 -8.11 9.13 -21.11
CA PHE A 18 -9.24 9.86 -20.51
C PHE A 18 -8.99 11.37 -20.49
N TRP A 19 -8.12 11.90 -21.35
CA TRP A 19 -7.85 13.33 -21.43
C TRP A 19 -9.13 14.13 -21.59
N GLY A 20 -9.32 15.16 -20.75
CA GLY A 20 -10.45 16.07 -20.87
C GLY A 20 -11.81 15.42 -20.58
N CYS A 21 -11.83 14.27 -19.89
CA CYS A 21 -13.06 13.66 -19.38
C CYS A 21 -13.62 14.48 -18.21
N THR A 22 -14.07 15.72 -18.50
CA THR A 22 -14.40 16.73 -17.49
C THR A 22 -15.53 16.33 -16.55
N SER A 23 -16.40 15.39 -16.93
CA SER A 23 -17.49 14.90 -16.07
C SER A 23 -17.10 13.73 -15.16
N LEU A 24 -15.93 13.13 -15.35
CA LEU A 24 -15.51 11.92 -14.65
C LEU A 24 -15.20 12.27 -13.20
N GLU A 25 -15.87 11.60 -12.25
CA GLU A 25 -15.73 11.87 -10.82
C GLU A 25 -14.86 10.80 -10.12
N SER A 26 -14.92 9.56 -10.59
CA SER A 26 -14.13 8.45 -10.03
C SER A 26 -13.79 7.36 -11.05
N VAL A 27 -12.68 6.67 -10.81
CA VAL A 27 -12.22 5.53 -11.64
C VAL A 27 -11.67 4.42 -10.75
N VAL A 28 -12.04 3.18 -11.07
CA VAL A 28 -11.40 1.98 -10.50
C VAL A 28 -10.58 1.32 -11.59
N ILE A 29 -9.26 1.28 -11.44
CA ILE A 29 -8.37 0.58 -12.36
C ILE A 29 -8.45 -0.93 -12.07
N PRO A 30 -8.72 -1.80 -13.08
CA PRO A 30 -8.80 -3.24 -12.88
C PRO A 30 -7.45 -3.87 -12.51
N ASP A 31 -7.47 -4.94 -11.70
CA ASP A 31 -6.29 -5.69 -11.23
C ASP A 31 -5.41 -6.29 -12.34
N GLY A 32 -5.88 -6.30 -13.60
CA GLY A 32 -5.10 -6.76 -14.75
C GLY A 32 -4.13 -5.71 -15.31
N VAL A 33 -4.29 -4.44 -14.92
CA VAL A 33 -3.50 -3.33 -15.49
C VAL A 33 -2.13 -3.28 -14.84
N SER A 34 -1.08 -3.34 -15.67
CA SER A 34 0.32 -3.22 -15.25
C SER A 34 0.91 -1.83 -15.49
N THR A 35 0.34 -1.07 -16.44
CA THR A 35 0.91 0.19 -16.91
C THR A 35 -0.18 1.25 -17.10
N ILE A 36 0.07 2.44 -16.56
CA ILE A 36 -0.73 3.64 -16.82
C ILE A 36 0.22 4.67 -17.43
N GLU A 37 0.02 5.01 -18.70
CA GLU A 37 0.90 5.93 -19.42
C GLU A 37 0.60 7.41 -19.09
N GLU A 38 1.51 8.28 -19.54
CA GLU A 38 1.51 9.72 -19.28
C GLU A 38 0.19 10.42 -19.67
N TYR A 39 -0.20 11.44 -18.91
CA TYR A 39 -1.37 12.28 -19.15
C TYR A 39 -2.74 11.56 -19.22
N ALA A 40 -2.85 10.28 -18.84
CA ALA A 40 -4.08 9.52 -19.06
C ALA A 40 -5.34 10.15 -18.42
N PHE A 41 -5.22 10.93 -17.33
CA PHE A 41 -6.32 11.65 -16.67
C PHE A 41 -6.13 13.18 -16.62
N THR A 42 -5.34 13.74 -17.54
CA THR A 42 -5.15 15.19 -17.63
C THR A 42 -6.46 15.90 -17.98
N GLU A 43 -6.69 17.08 -17.39
CA GLU A 43 -7.91 17.89 -17.59
C GLU A 43 -9.23 17.20 -17.21
N CYS A 44 -9.19 16.12 -16.42
CA CYS A 44 -10.37 15.51 -15.82
C CYS A 44 -10.88 16.35 -14.64
N TYR A 45 -11.37 17.55 -14.91
CA TYR A 45 -11.60 18.59 -13.89
C TYR A 45 -12.46 18.21 -12.67
N ASN A 46 -13.38 17.24 -12.80
CA ASN A 46 -14.23 16.78 -11.71
C ASN A 46 -13.74 15.48 -11.04
N LEU A 47 -12.57 14.96 -11.42
CA LEU A 47 -12.05 13.70 -10.91
C LEU A 47 -11.58 13.87 -9.46
N LYS A 48 -12.27 13.18 -8.54
CA LYS A 48 -12.05 13.26 -7.10
C LYS A 48 -11.31 12.05 -6.57
N SER A 49 -11.46 10.89 -7.20
CA SER A 49 -10.78 9.68 -6.75
C SER A 49 -10.40 8.70 -7.85
N VAL A 50 -9.29 8.01 -7.63
CA VAL A 50 -8.89 6.86 -8.44
C VAL A 50 -8.41 5.74 -7.52
N THR A 51 -8.85 4.51 -7.77
CA THR A 51 -8.29 3.31 -7.14
C THR A 51 -7.30 2.64 -8.08
N ILE A 52 -6.05 2.50 -7.62
CA ILE A 52 -4.95 1.90 -8.38
C ILE A 52 -4.53 0.57 -7.70
N PRO A 53 -4.58 -0.58 -8.40
CA PRO A 53 -4.27 -1.88 -7.82
C PRO A 53 -2.76 -2.15 -7.69
N LYS A 54 -2.39 -3.16 -6.88
CA LYS A 54 -0.99 -3.60 -6.70
C LYS A 54 -0.31 -4.04 -8.01
N SER A 55 -1.10 -4.45 -9.01
CA SER A 55 -0.61 -4.93 -10.30
C SER A 55 0.08 -3.85 -11.12
N VAL A 56 -0.20 -2.56 -10.86
CA VAL A 56 0.42 -1.45 -11.59
C VAL A 56 1.87 -1.32 -11.15
N THR A 57 2.79 -1.53 -12.09
CA THR A 57 4.24 -1.42 -11.88
C THR A 57 4.87 -0.27 -12.67
N SER A 58 4.07 0.54 -13.35
CA SER A 58 4.53 1.70 -14.12
C SER A 58 3.42 2.75 -14.21
N ILE A 59 3.75 3.98 -13.80
CA ILE A 59 2.86 5.13 -13.88
C ILE A 59 3.63 6.26 -14.58
N GLY A 60 3.06 6.77 -15.66
CA GLY A 60 3.61 7.88 -16.43
C GLY A 60 3.41 9.23 -15.74
N ASP A 61 4.23 10.20 -16.15
CA ASP A 61 4.24 11.53 -15.56
C ASP A 61 2.94 12.30 -15.83
N ARG A 62 2.65 13.28 -14.97
CA ARG A 62 1.55 14.25 -15.15
C ARG A 62 0.18 13.59 -15.34
N LEU A 63 -0.01 12.41 -14.74
CA LEU A 63 -1.24 11.63 -14.87
C LEU A 63 -2.48 12.46 -14.53
N PHE A 64 -2.38 13.30 -13.49
CA PHE A 64 -3.44 14.15 -12.92
C PHE A 64 -3.15 15.65 -13.08
N PHE A 65 -2.59 16.06 -14.22
CA PHE A 65 -2.28 17.48 -14.46
C PHE A 65 -3.55 18.29 -14.76
N LEU A 66 -3.53 19.58 -14.37
CA LEU A 66 -4.63 20.54 -14.54
C LEU A 66 -5.98 20.14 -13.89
N LEU A 67 -5.95 19.43 -12.76
CA LEU A 67 -7.16 19.23 -11.95
C LEU A 67 -7.58 20.51 -11.21
N ASN A 68 -8.90 20.71 -11.09
CA ASN A 68 -9.50 21.85 -10.38
C ASN A 68 -9.57 21.65 -8.86
N SER A 69 -9.44 20.42 -8.37
CA SER A 69 -9.51 20.07 -6.95
C SER A 69 -8.41 19.08 -6.55
N ASP A 70 -8.29 18.86 -5.25
CA ASP A 70 -7.52 17.75 -4.71
C ASP A 70 -8.15 16.43 -5.14
N ILE A 71 -7.32 15.43 -5.41
CA ILE A 71 -7.71 14.08 -5.79
C ILE A 71 -7.16 13.08 -4.76
N THR A 72 -8.00 12.12 -4.39
CA THR A 72 -7.62 11.01 -3.52
C THR A 72 -7.28 9.78 -4.35
N ILE A 73 -6.04 9.31 -4.24
CA ILE A 73 -5.58 8.06 -4.82
C ILE A 73 -5.67 6.98 -3.75
N TYR A 74 -6.57 6.03 -3.97
CA TYR A 74 -6.67 4.82 -3.17
C TYR A 74 -5.74 3.77 -3.76
N GLY A 75 -4.91 3.17 -2.93
CA GLY A 75 -3.98 2.14 -3.36
C GLY A 75 -3.42 1.39 -2.17
N TYR A 76 -2.38 0.61 -2.40
CA TYR A 76 -1.80 -0.25 -1.38
C TYR A 76 -0.50 0.33 -0.83
N GLU A 77 -0.21 0.13 0.45
CA GLU A 77 1.10 0.47 1.04
C GLU A 77 2.23 -0.23 0.26
N GLY A 78 3.34 0.48 0.07
CA GLY A 78 4.49 0.06 -0.75
C GLY A 78 4.24 0.00 -2.25
N SER A 79 3.04 0.33 -2.74
CA SER A 79 2.74 0.25 -4.19
C SER A 79 3.33 1.41 -5.00
N TYR A 80 3.43 1.21 -6.31
CA TYR A 80 3.78 2.28 -7.25
C TYR A 80 2.84 3.49 -7.15
N ALA A 81 1.57 3.29 -6.80
CA ALA A 81 0.63 4.39 -6.59
C ALA A 81 1.05 5.27 -5.40
N GLN A 82 1.53 4.66 -4.31
CA GLN A 82 2.06 5.39 -3.17
C GLN A 82 3.35 6.12 -3.55
N SER A 83 4.29 5.44 -4.22
CA SER A 83 5.55 6.07 -4.67
C SER A 83 5.29 7.26 -5.60
N TYR A 84 4.32 7.12 -6.52
CA TYR A 84 3.91 8.19 -7.43
C TYR A 84 3.44 9.42 -6.66
N VAL A 85 2.55 9.25 -5.67
CA VAL A 85 2.09 10.38 -4.83
C VAL A 85 3.25 11.00 -4.04
N ASN A 86 4.12 10.17 -3.47
CA ASN A 86 5.26 10.65 -2.67
C ASN A 86 6.32 11.41 -3.50
N SER A 87 6.47 11.09 -4.79
CA SER A 87 7.40 11.79 -5.69
C SER A 87 6.94 13.19 -6.12
N TYR A 88 5.65 13.50 -5.93
CA TYR A 88 5.07 14.76 -6.36
C TYR A 88 5.27 15.86 -5.31
N THR A 89 6.36 16.61 -5.45
CA THR A 89 6.81 17.63 -4.47
C THR A 89 5.98 18.92 -4.44
N ASP A 90 5.17 19.18 -5.47
CA ASP A 90 4.43 20.45 -5.63
C ASP A 90 2.92 20.38 -5.29
N SER A 91 2.38 19.22 -4.91
CA SER A 91 0.92 19.04 -4.88
C SER A 91 0.38 18.75 -3.49
N ASN A 92 -0.05 19.80 -2.78
CA ASN A 92 -1.18 19.71 -1.84
C ASN A 92 -2.47 19.15 -2.48
N LYS A 93 -2.45 18.84 -3.78
CA LYS A 93 -3.57 18.29 -4.57
C LYS A 93 -3.62 16.76 -4.65
N LEU A 94 -2.54 16.01 -4.37
CA LEU A 94 -2.57 14.54 -4.40
C LEU A 94 -2.59 13.99 -2.97
N LYS A 95 -3.66 13.28 -2.61
CA LYS A 95 -3.77 12.57 -1.32
C LYS A 95 -3.72 11.07 -1.56
N PHE A 96 -2.79 10.37 -0.91
CA PHE A 96 -2.80 8.91 -0.89
C PHE A 96 -3.63 8.39 0.29
N VAL A 97 -4.41 7.34 0.07
CA VAL A 97 -5.11 6.59 1.13
C VAL A 97 -4.87 5.10 0.89
N ALA A 98 -4.17 4.46 1.81
CA ALA A 98 -4.00 3.02 1.79
C ALA A 98 -5.34 2.32 2.01
N ILE A 99 -5.61 1.30 1.20
CA ILE A 99 -6.78 0.43 1.34
C ILE A 99 -6.44 -0.92 2.00
N ASP A 100 -5.16 -1.19 2.25
CA ASP A 100 -4.68 -2.36 2.99
C ASP A 100 -4.27 -2.08 4.44
N GLY A 101 -4.30 -0.82 4.89
CA GLY A 101 -4.47 -0.45 6.30
C GLY A 101 -3.43 -0.91 7.33
N LYS A 102 -2.43 -1.72 6.99
CA LYS A 102 -1.34 -2.11 7.89
C LYS A 102 -0.07 -1.36 7.53
N LYS A 103 0.23 -0.30 8.28
CA LYS A 103 1.61 0.17 8.38
C LYS A 103 2.36 -0.91 9.13
N VAL A 104 3.16 -1.70 8.43
CA VAL A 104 4.02 -2.68 9.09
C VAL A 104 5.14 -1.91 9.79
N LEU A 105 5.03 -1.74 11.11
CA LEU A 105 6.06 -1.11 11.92
C LEU A 105 7.12 -2.16 12.28
N LYS A 106 8.41 -1.79 12.21
CA LYS A 106 9.50 -2.68 12.61
C LYS A 106 9.31 -3.09 14.08
N GLY A 107 9.20 -4.39 14.34
CA GLY A 107 8.96 -4.95 15.68
C GLY A 107 7.51 -4.97 16.15
N ASP A 108 6.53 -4.49 15.37
CA ASP A 108 5.09 -4.57 15.66
C ASP A 108 4.54 -5.88 15.11
N ALA A 109 4.64 -6.93 15.93
CA ALA A 109 4.30 -8.29 15.54
C ALA A 109 2.80 -8.56 15.59
N ASN A 110 2.06 -7.84 16.44
CA ASN A 110 0.61 -8.01 16.55
C ASN A 110 -0.18 -7.08 15.60
N GLY A 111 0.48 -6.07 15.02
CA GLY A 111 -0.09 -5.12 14.07
C GLY A 111 -1.01 -4.08 14.72
N ASP A 112 -0.84 -3.80 16.02
CA ASP A 112 -1.64 -2.83 16.77
C ASP A 112 -1.11 -1.38 16.63
N GLY A 113 0.04 -1.21 15.98
CA GLY A 113 0.67 0.08 15.75
C GLY A 113 1.60 0.54 16.89
N VAL A 114 1.87 -0.29 17.90
CA VAL A 114 2.62 0.07 19.11
C VAL A 114 3.62 -1.04 19.48
N VAL A 115 4.92 -0.77 19.32
CA VAL A 115 5.98 -1.75 19.67
C VAL A 115 6.15 -1.88 21.18
N ASN A 116 5.73 -3.02 21.75
CA ASN A 116 5.76 -3.31 23.18
C ASN A 116 5.81 -4.83 23.50
N VAL A 117 5.72 -5.20 24.77
CA VAL A 117 5.85 -6.61 25.22
C VAL A 117 4.78 -7.56 24.66
N SER A 118 3.65 -7.05 24.19
CA SER A 118 2.63 -7.85 23.51
C SER A 118 3.08 -8.32 22.12
N ASP A 119 4.00 -7.61 21.47
CA ASP A 119 4.62 -8.03 20.21
C ASP A 119 5.57 -9.20 20.44
N VAL A 120 6.38 -9.13 21.50
CA VAL A 120 7.25 -10.24 21.93
C VAL A 120 6.40 -11.50 22.16
N THR A 121 5.26 -11.35 22.82
CA THR A 121 4.33 -12.47 23.08
C THR A 121 3.79 -13.05 21.77
N SER A 122 3.43 -12.19 20.81
CA SER A 122 2.90 -12.62 19.51
C SER A 122 3.95 -13.37 18.69
N MET A 123 5.19 -12.90 18.66
CA MET A 123 6.30 -13.62 18.02
C MET A 123 6.58 -14.97 18.69
N GLN A 124 6.58 -15.02 20.04
CA GLN A 124 6.78 -16.27 20.78
C GLN A 124 5.68 -17.31 20.47
N LEU A 125 4.41 -16.88 20.46
CA LEU A 125 3.29 -17.77 20.15
C LEU A 125 3.37 -18.28 18.71
N HIS A 126 3.71 -17.40 17.77
CA HIS A 126 3.90 -17.74 16.36
C HIS A 126 5.02 -18.77 16.16
N ILE A 127 6.20 -18.54 16.75
CA ILE A 127 7.34 -19.47 16.70
C ILE A 127 7.01 -20.81 17.38
N ALA A 128 6.16 -20.80 18.41
CA ALA A 128 5.64 -22.01 19.04
C ALA A 128 4.61 -22.78 18.18
N GLY A 129 4.25 -22.25 17.00
CA GLY A 129 3.28 -22.85 16.08
C GLY A 129 1.82 -22.64 16.50
N SER A 130 1.56 -21.68 17.40
CA SER A 130 0.20 -21.31 17.80
C SER A 130 -0.52 -20.63 16.65
N LYS A 131 -1.85 -20.71 16.67
CA LYS A 131 -2.74 -20.19 15.62
C LYS A 131 -3.83 -19.33 16.24
N ASN A 132 -4.37 -18.41 15.45
CA ASN A 132 -5.56 -17.63 15.82
C ASN A 132 -6.81 -18.52 15.90
N ASP A 133 -7.91 -17.97 16.42
CA ASP A 133 -9.19 -18.67 16.56
C ASP A 133 -9.76 -19.19 15.22
N ASP A 134 -9.40 -18.55 14.10
CA ASP A 134 -9.75 -18.93 12.74
C ASP A 134 -8.82 -20.00 12.13
N GLY A 135 -7.80 -20.43 12.88
CA GLY A 135 -6.81 -21.42 12.44
C GLY A 135 -5.72 -20.85 11.52
N MET A 136 -5.68 -19.53 11.29
CA MET A 136 -4.59 -18.88 10.56
C MET A 136 -3.34 -18.71 11.46
N PRO A 137 -2.14 -18.64 10.86
CA PRO A 137 -0.93 -18.24 11.59
C PRO A 137 -1.13 -16.91 12.31
N ILE A 138 -0.50 -16.76 13.48
CA ILE A 138 -0.54 -15.50 14.24
C ILE A 138 0.15 -14.39 13.43
N ILE A 139 1.28 -14.71 12.79
CA ILE A 139 2.02 -13.82 11.89
C ILE A 139 1.99 -14.43 10.48
N ASP A 140 1.58 -13.64 9.48
CA ASP A 140 1.60 -14.06 8.09
C ASP A 140 2.99 -13.84 7.47
N GLU A 141 3.87 -14.84 7.61
CA GLU A 141 5.21 -14.83 7.01
C GLU A 141 5.20 -14.80 5.46
N SER A 142 4.06 -15.05 4.81
CA SER A 142 3.97 -14.92 3.35
C SER A 142 3.92 -13.46 2.89
N ASP A 143 3.58 -12.54 3.80
CA ASP A 143 3.71 -11.11 3.57
C ASP A 143 5.16 -10.68 3.80
N LYS A 144 5.87 -10.40 2.69
CA LYS A 144 7.28 -9.98 2.73
C LYS A 144 7.52 -8.74 3.56
N ALA A 145 6.57 -7.80 3.60
CA ALA A 145 6.74 -6.59 4.40
C ALA A 145 6.68 -6.91 5.90
N VAL A 146 5.81 -7.85 6.30
CA VAL A 146 5.73 -8.37 7.67
C VAL A 146 7.01 -9.11 8.03
N LEU A 147 7.50 -9.99 7.14
CA LEU A 147 8.76 -10.71 7.36
C LEU A 147 9.93 -9.74 7.52
N GLU A 148 10.11 -8.78 6.62
CA GLU A 148 11.19 -7.78 6.68
C GLU A 148 11.11 -6.87 7.93
N ALA A 149 9.91 -6.62 8.46
CA ALA A 149 9.72 -5.81 9.66
C ALA A 149 9.98 -6.57 10.97
N LEU A 150 9.92 -7.91 10.94
CA LEU A 150 10.03 -8.76 12.11
C LEU A 150 11.30 -9.63 12.12
N ASP A 151 12.00 -9.76 10.98
CA ASP A 151 13.37 -10.25 10.87
C ASP A 151 14.32 -9.16 11.39
N LEU A 152 14.48 -9.13 12.71
CA LEU A 152 15.24 -8.09 13.38
C LEU A 152 16.74 -8.34 13.24
N ASN A 153 17.13 -9.63 13.25
CA ASN A 153 18.52 -10.04 13.17
C ASN A 153 19.07 -10.06 11.73
N GLY A 154 18.19 -9.99 10.72
CA GLY A 154 18.51 -9.92 9.30
C GLY A 154 18.93 -11.26 8.69
N ASP A 155 18.53 -12.38 9.27
CA ASP A 155 18.86 -13.74 8.79
C ASP A 155 17.83 -14.32 7.81
N GLY A 156 16.72 -13.60 7.59
CA GLY A 156 15.64 -13.97 6.67
C GLY A 156 14.63 -14.96 7.25
N GLN A 157 14.68 -15.29 8.55
CA GLN A 157 13.76 -16.22 9.22
C GLN A 157 13.24 -15.62 10.52
N LEU A 158 11.97 -15.85 10.86
CA LEU A 158 11.44 -15.48 12.17
C LEU A 158 11.80 -16.54 13.22
N THR A 159 12.77 -16.23 14.07
CA THR A 159 13.28 -17.15 15.08
C THR A 159 13.29 -16.53 16.48
N VAL A 160 13.72 -17.33 17.47
CA VAL A 160 13.91 -16.86 18.84
C VAL A 160 14.99 -15.76 18.97
N LEU A 161 15.85 -15.62 17.95
CA LEU A 161 16.84 -14.54 17.91
C LEU A 161 16.14 -13.20 17.70
N ASP A 162 15.17 -13.13 16.79
CA ASP A 162 14.36 -11.91 16.56
C ASP A 162 13.53 -11.53 17.78
N VAL A 163 12.96 -12.52 18.46
CA VAL A 163 12.29 -12.31 19.76
C VAL A 163 13.23 -11.67 20.76
N THR A 164 14.48 -12.13 20.81
CA THR A 164 15.51 -11.61 21.72
C THR A 164 15.86 -10.16 21.37
N GLU A 165 16.02 -9.86 20.07
CA GLU A 165 16.28 -8.50 19.60
C GLU A 165 15.14 -7.54 19.90
N LEU A 166 13.89 -7.97 19.68
CA LEU A 166 12.71 -7.18 20.02
C LEU A 166 12.66 -6.88 21.52
N GLN A 167 12.90 -7.90 22.34
CA GLN A 167 12.93 -7.77 23.80
C GLN A 167 14.03 -6.78 24.26
N MET A 168 15.21 -6.82 23.64
CA MET A 168 16.30 -5.85 23.91
C MET A 168 15.92 -4.43 23.48
N TYR A 169 15.30 -4.29 22.30
CA TYR A 169 14.85 -2.99 21.77
C TYR A 169 13.82 -2.33 22.69
N ILE A 170 12.82 -3.07 23.16
CA ILE A 170 11.80 -2.57 24.09
C ILE A 170 12.42 -2.25 25.45
N ALA A 171 13.34 -3.10 25.95
CA ALA A 171 14.00 -2.87 27.23
C ALA A 171 14.86 -1.60 27.24
N ALA A 172 15.46 -1.23 26.10
CA ALA A 172 16.28 -0.02 25.97
C ALA A 172 15.47 1.29 25.97
N GLN A 173 14.14 1.23 25.87
CA GLN A 173 13.25 2.39 25.83
C GLN A 173 12.57 2.70 27.17
N ASN A 174 12.77 1.83 28.17
CA ASN A 174 12.27 1.99 29.55
C ASN A 174 13.38 2.48 30.48
#